data_AF-A0A423H053-F1
#
_entry.id   AF-A0A423H053-F1
#
_cell.length_a   1.000
_cell.length_b   1.000
_cell.length_c   1.000
_cell.angle_alpha   90.00
_cell.angle_beta   90.00
_cell.angle_gamma   90.00
#
_symmetry.space_group_name_H-M   'P 1'
#
loop_
_entity.id
_entity.type
_entity.pdbx_description
1 polymer ?
#
loop_
_entity_poly.entity_id
_entity_poly.type
_entity_poly.pdbx_seq_one_letter_code
_entity_poly.pdbx_strand_id
1 'polypeptide(L)'
;MKFQDVLVSREHMFSVGFEQDSGRFYVSMPVSNGMVDYEEYYEVDRATFDLFKRDLDAALRFVMRCRKRELDELLIVQPGTHRGTAI
;
A
#
# COMPACT_ATOMS: atom_id res chain seq x y z
N MET A 1 -1.18 0.37 16.51
CA MET A 1 -1.36 0.50 15.06
C MET A 1 -2.59 -0.30 14.66
N LYS A 2 -3.77 0.34 14.73
CA LYS A 2 -5.01 -0.21 14.18
C LYS A 2 -5.20 0.32 12.77
N PHE A 3 -5.06 -0.56 11.78
CA PHE A 3 -5.31 -0.24 10.37
C PHE A 3 -6.76 -0.57 10.02
N GLN A 4 -7.43 0.35 9.30
CA GLN A 4 -8.79 0.14 8.81
C GLN A 4 -8.82 0.32 7.29
N ASP A 5 -9.10 -0.78 6.59
CA ASP A 5 -9.29 -0.76 5.15
C ASP A 5 -10.66 -0.17 4.79
N VAL A 6 -10.65 0.73 3.82
CA VAL A 6 -11.87 1.37 3.29
C VAL A 6 -12.17 0.88 1.88
N LEU A 7 -11.13 0.49 1.14
CA LEU A 7 -11.25 -0.09 -0.20
C LEU A 7 -10.30 -1.27 -0.28
N VAL A 8 -10.78 -2.41 -0.77
CA VAL A 8 -9.98 -3.61 -0.99
C VAL A 8 -10.21 -4.09 -2.42
N SER A 9 -9.15 -4.09 -3.22
CA SER A 9 -9.17 -4.67 -4.56
C SER A 9 -8.50 -6.03 -4.54
N ARG A 10 -9.30 -7.09 -4.59
CA ARG A 10 -8.80 -8.48 -4.67
C ARG A 10 -8.28 -8.82 -6.06
N GLU A 11 -8.84 -8.21 -7.10
CA GLU A 11 -8.38 -8.41 -8.48
C GLU A 11 -6.97 -7.86 -8.70
N HIS A 12 -6.69 -6.69 -8.10
CA HIS A 12 -5.39 -6.04 -8.22
C HIS A 12 -4.49 -6.24 -7.01
N MET A 13 -4.94 -7.00 -6.00
CA MET A 13 -4.19 -7.32 -4.78
C MET A 13 -3.65 -6.05 -4.08
N PHE A 14 -4.53 -5.14 -3.68
CA PHE A 14 -4.17 -4.00 -2.83
C PHE A 14 -5.34 -3.55 -1.96
N SER A 15 -5.03 -2.85 -0.87
CA SER A 15 -6.02 -2.19 0.00
C SER A 15 -5.66 -0.73 0.20
N VAL A 16 -6.66 0.09 0.47
CA VAL A 16 -6.51 1.51 0.79
C VAL A 16 -7.28 1.77 2.07
N GLY A 17 -6.63 2.42 3.04
CA GLY A 17 -7.17 2.57 4.38
C GLY A 17 -6.54 3.72 5.14
N PHE A 18 -6.82 3.76 6.44
CA PHE A 18 -6.18 4.69 7.36
C PHE A 18 -5.87 4.04 8.70
N GLU A 19 -4.80 4.49 9.33
CA GLU A 19 -4.42 4.10 10.68
C GLU A 19 -5.24 4.93 11.68
N GLN A 20 -6.04 4.27 12.52
CA GLN A 20 -6.94 4.94 13.47
C GLN A 20 -6.19 5.70 14.57
N ASP A 21 -5.01 5.23 14.97
CA ASP A 21 -4.26 5.80 16.09
C ASP A 21 -3.55 7.11 15.68
N SER A 22 -3.01 7.18 14.45
CA SER A 22 -2.27 8.35 13.95
C SER A 22 -3.04 9.22 12.96
N GLY A 23 -4.15 8.69 12.40
CA GLY A 23 -4.91 9.35 11.34
C GLY A 23 -4.21 9.34 9.98
N ARG A 24 -3.11 8.59 9.82
CA ARG A 24 -2.39 8.47 8.54
C ARG A 24 -3.15 7.62 7.54
N PHE A 25 -3.16 8.02 6.29
CA PHE A 25 -3.75 7.24 5.21
C PHE A 25 -2.68 6.34 4.59
N TYR A 26 -3.09 5.16 4.16
CA TYR A 26 -2.16 4.20 3.57
C TYR A 26 -2.75 3.47 2.37
N VAL A 27 -1.85 2.97 1.53
CA VAL A 27 -2.10 1.91 0.56
C VAL A 27 -1.28 0.70 0.98
N SER A 28 -1.90 -0.46 1.12
CA SER A 28 -1.22 -1.72 1.37
C SER A 28 -1.24 -2.62 0.15
N MET A 29 -0.17 -3.39 -0.04
CA MET A 29 -0.13 -4.45 -1.04
C MET A 29 0.65 -5.66 -0.50
N PRO A 30 0.25 -6.89 -0.85
CA PRO A 30 1.00 -8.08 -0.50
C PRO A 30 2.26 -8.18 -1.34
N VAL A 31 3.36 -8.54 -0.68
CA VAL A 31 4.67 -8.75 -1.28
C VAL A 31 5.19 -10.09 -0.80
N SER A 32 5.74 -10.89 -1.72
CA SER A 32 6.35 -12.18 -1.38
C SER A 32 7.84 -12.11 -1.61
N ASN A 33 8.63 -12.48 -0.61
CA ASN A 33 10.07 -12.71 -0.81
C ASN A 33 10.40 -14.16 -1.20
N GLY A 34 9.42 -14.93 -1.67
CA GLY A 34 9.57 -16.37 -1.97
C GLY A 34 9.73 -17.25 -0.72
N MET A 35 10.01 -16.67 0.45
CA MET A 35 10.07 -17.34 1.75
C MET A 35 8.93 -16.92 2.69
N VAL A 36 8.48 -15.66 2.61
CA VAL A 36 7.43 -15.09 3.47
C VAL A 36 6.61 -14.12 2.62
N ASP A 37 5.29 -14.23 2.75
CA ASP A 37 4.33 -13.26 2.26
C ASP A 37 4.08 -12.24 3.38
N TYR A 38 4.27 -10.97 3.08
CA TYR A 38 4.06 -9.87 4.03
C TYR A 38 3.35 -8.70 3.33
N GLU A 39 2.76 -7.80 4.10
CA GLU A 39 2.14 -6.59 3.55
C GLU A 39 3.09 -5.40 3.67
N GLU A 40 3.20 -4.65 2.57
CA GLU A 40 3.87 -3.35 2.57
C GLU A 40 2.85 -2.23 2.65
N TYR A 41 3.06 -1.28 3.56
CA TYR A 41 2.20 -0.13 3.77
C TYR A 41 2.91 1.14 3.31
N TYR A 42 2.29 1.85 2.37
CA TYR A 42 2.76 3.11 1.82
C TYR A 42 1.90 4.25 2.35
N GLU A 43 2.51 5.27 2.93
CA GLU A 43 1.82 6.47 3.39
C GLU A 43 1.35 7.29 2.20
N VAL A 44 0.10 7.77 2.26
CA VAL A 44 -0.47 8.68 1.29
C VAL A 44 -1.11 9.87 1.99
N ASP A 45 -1.16 11.01 1.33
CA ASP A 45 -1.90 12.15 1.84
C ASP A 45 -3.41 11.97 1.69
N ARG A 46 -4.17 12.83 2.37
CA ARG A 46 -5.63 12.80 2.33
C ARG A 46 -6.21 13.01 0.93
N ALA A 47 -5.60 13.86 0.11
CA ALA A 47 -6.10 14.18 -1.23
C ALA A 47 -5.98 12.96 -2.15
N THR A 48 -4.85 12.27 -2.07
CA THR A 48 -4.54 11.03 -2.78
C THR A 48 -5.47 9.90 -2.33
N PHE A 49 -5.70 9.77 -1.02
CA PHE A 49 -6.66 8.82 -0.47
C PHE A 49 -8.08 9.06 -0.99
N ASP A 50 -8.55 10.32 -0.96
CA ASP A 50 -9.89 10.67 -1.45
C ASP A 50 -10.02 10.46 -2.97
N LEU A 51 -8.93 10.64 -3.73
CA LEU A 51 -8.87 10.31 -5.15
C LEU A 51 -8.99 8.80 -5.36
N PHE A 52 -8.21 7.98 -4.66
CA PHE A 52 -8.22 6.51 -4.80
C PHE A 52 -9.57 5.87 -4.48
N LYS A 53 -10.34 6.49 -3.57
CA LYS A 53 -11.71 6.06 -3.29
C LYS A 53 -12.69 6.31 -4.43
N ARG A 54 -12.40 7.28 -5.30
CA ARG A 54 -13.27 7.66 -6.44
C ARG A 54 -12.77 7.07 -7.76
N ASP A 55 -11.46 6.90 -7.87
CA ASP A 55 -10.77 6.46 -9.07
C ASP A 55 -9.83 5.29 -8.74
N LEU A 56 -10.31 4.08 -9.05
CA LEU A 56 -9.55 2.85 -8.86
C LEU A 56 -8.36 2.76 -9.81
N ASP A 57 -8.43 3.35 -11.01
CA ASP A 57 -7.32 3.34 -11.97
C ASP A 57 -6.16 4.19 -11.46
N ALA A 58 -6.46 5.34 -10.84
CA ALA A 58 -5.46 6.16 -10.15
C ALA A 58 -4.76 5.39 -9.02
N ALA A 59 -5.52 4.63 -8.21
CA ALA A 59 -4.97 3.78 -7.17
C ALA A 59 -4.10 2.66 -7.76
N LEU A 60 -4.55 2.02 -8.83
CA LEU A 60 -3.80 0.97 -9.51
C LEU A 60 -2.47 1.48 -10.06
N ARG A 61 -2.45 2.67 -10.69
CA ARG A 61 -1.21 3.29 -11.17
C ARG A 61 -0.22 3.55 -10.05
N PHE A 62 -0.71 3.99 -8.89
CA PHE A 62 0.13 4.18 -7.71
C PHE A 62 0.71 2.85 -7.23
N VAL A 63 -0.12 1.82 -7.06
CA VAL A 63 0.31 0.46 -6.68
C VAL A 63 1.35 -0.08 -7.67
N MET A 64 1.15 0.10 -8.98
CA MET A 64 2.12 -0.32 -9.99
C MET A 64 3.49 0.36 -9.84
N ARG A 65 3.54 1.62 -9.37
CA ARG A 65 4.79 2.29 -9.03
C ARG A 65 5.41 1.75 -7.75
N CYS A 66 4.60 1.43 -6.73
CA CYS A 66 5.05 0.73 -5.53
C CYS A 66 5.68 -0.63 -5.86
N ARG A 67 5.05 -1.42 -6.75
CA ARG A 67 5.59 -2.72 -7.21
C ARG A 67 6.96 -2.59 -7.88
N LYS A 68 7.21 -1.47 -8.54
CA LYS A 68 8.50 -1.14 -9.17
C LYS A 68 9.52 -0.55 -8.19
N ARG A 69 9.19 -0.40 -6.90
CA ARG A 69 10.03 0.20 -5.86
C ARG A 69 10.35 1.67 -6.12
N GLU A 70 9.52 2.36 -6.90
CA GLU A 70 9.71 3.79 -7.23
C GLU A 70 9.27 4.72 -6.09
N LEU A 71 8.51 4.20 -5.13
CA LEU A 71 7.87 4.96 -4.04
C LEU A 71 8.31 4.46 -2.66
N ASP A 72 9.50 3.86 -2.58
CA ASP A 72 10.03 3.30 -1.35
C ASP A 72 10.22 4.33 -0.24
N GLU A 73 10.38 5.61 -0.60
CA GLU A 73 10.43 6.72 0.34
C GLU A 73 9.14 6.90 1.15
N LEU A 74 8.01 6.39 0.65
CA LEU A 74 6.69 6.46 1.30
C LEU A 74 6.40 5.24 2.19
N LEU A 75 7.32 4.28 2.31
CA LEU A 75 7.10 3.09 3.13
C LEU A 75 7.00 3.46 4.61
N ILE A 76 5.86 3.13 5.22
CA ILE A 76 5.62 3.28 6.66
C ILE A 76 6.51 2.32 7.45
N VAL A 77 6.70 1.11 6.91
CA VAL A 77 7.58 0.07 7.47
C VAL A 77 8.71 -0.17 6.49
N GLN A 78 9.93 0.19 6.87
CA GLN A 78 11.08 -0.07 6.02
C GLN A 78 11.30 -1.58 5.88
N PRO A 79 11.47 -2.09 4.66
CA PRO A 79 11.71 -3.50 4.40
C PRO A 79 13.11 -3.88 4.92
N GLY A 80 13.24 -5.12 5.41
CA GLY A 80 14.54 -5.67 5.79
C GLY A 80 15.45 -5.92 4.59
N THR A 81 16.69 -6.34 4.85
CA THR A 81 17.76 -6.56 3.85
C THR A 81 17.39 -7.55 2.74
N HIS A 82 16.43 -8.46 2.99
CA HIS A 82 15.88 -9.38 2.00
C HIS A 82 14.45 -8.99 1.65
N ARG A 83 14.31 -7.95 0.81
CA ARG A 83 13.00 -7.51 0.33
C ARG A 83 12.56 -8.31 -0.88
N GLY A 84 11.32 -8.82 -0.80
CA GLY A 84 10.69 -9.64 -1.83
C GLY A 84 10.27 -8.92 -3.10
N THR A 85 9.60 -9.67 -3.98
CA THR A 85 8.97 -9.16 -5.20
C THR A 85 7.46 -9.04 -4.96
N ALA A 86 6.84 -7.97 -5.47
CA ALA A 86 5.38 -7.84 -5.40
C ALA A 86 4.69 -9.01 -6.12
N ILE A 87 3.58 -9.49 -5.55
CA ILE A 87 2.77 -10.61 -6.07
C ILE A 87 1.74 -10.10 -7.07
#